data_AF-A0A9P0IF70-F1
#
_entry.id   AF-A0A9P0IF70-F1
#
_cell.length_a   1.000
_cell.length_b   1.000
_cell.length_c   1.000
_cell.angle_alpha   90.00
_cell.angle_beta   90.00
_cell.angle_gamma   90.00
#
_symmetry.space_group_name_H-M   'P 1'
#
loop_
_entity.id
_entity.type
_entity.pdbx_description
1 polymer ?
#
loop_
_entity_poly.entity_id
_entity_poly.type
_entity_poly.pdbx_seq_one_letter_code
_entity_poly.pdbx_strand_id
1 'polypeptide(L)'
;MRRLHRLAEIWQKHRYHADTGSRWYSRASGHTHKTCRDLLRKGNQPLEQVANRIQELSKLNNENQKCNQTYLAVKYESFLATGEKVFTTVEMNGSYQLSRNIKDKWFLSVHNDIVEMMYAVSANDKIKIVGRHIKTKFDFFERPFNSSHINVYATSLDYEVEESRGYNLQDVKCKLLCMVCNSQMVFIPVLTTLGVIIK
;
A
#
# COMPACT_ATOMS: atom_id res chain seq x y z
N MET A 1 -34.65 -7.37 32.04
CA MET A 1 -35.34 -7.09 30.76
C MET A 1 -35.05 -5.73 30.10
N ARG A 2 -34.33 -4.77 30.72
CA ARG A 2 -34.01 -3.46 30.07
C ARG A 2 -32.67 -3.40 29.30
N ARG A 3 -31.81 -4.42 29.40
CA ARG A 3 -30.50 -4.49 28.70
C ARG A 3 -30.59 -5.06 27.28
N LEU A 4 -31.55 -5.95 27.00
CA LEU A 4 -31.75 -6.49 25.65
C LEU A 4 -32.40 -5.48 24.69
N HIS A 5 -33.24 -4.58 25.21
CA HIS A 5 -33.85 -3.50 24.41
C HIS A 5 -32.81 -2.49 23.88
N ARG A 6 -31.76 -2.16 24.65
CA ARG A 6 -30.70 -1.24 24.19
C ARG A 6 -29.81 -1.84 23.10
N LEU A 7 -29.61 -3.17 23.12
CA LEU A 7 -28.82 -3.84 22.09
C LEU A 7 -29.60 -3.95 20.77
N ALA A 8 -30.92 -4.11 20.82
CA ALA A 8 -31.79 -4.09 19.65
C ALA A 8 -31.86 -2.69 18.99
N GLU A 9 -31.89 -1.61 19.78
CA GLU A 9 -31.83 -0.23 19.26
C GLU A 9 -30.49 0.10 18.60
N ILE A 10 -29.36 -0.36 19.17
CA ILE A 10 -28.03 -0.17 18.57
C ILE A 10 -27.91 -0.96 17.26
N TRP A 11 -28.48 -2.16 17.19
CA TRP A 11 -28.52 -2.97 15.97
C TRP A 11 -29.40 -2.35 14.87
N GLN A 12 -30.55 -1.75 15.20
CA GLN A 12 -31.40 -1.04 14.23
C GLN A 12 -30.75 0.26 13.73
N LYS A 13 -30.03 0.99 14.59
CA LYS A 13 -29.34 2.24 14.20
C LYS A 13 -28.17 2.00 13.23
N HIS A 14 -27.48 0.86 13.34
CA HIS A 14 -26.44 0.47 12.37
C HIS A 14 -27.00 0.00 11.02
N ARG A 15 -28.22 -0.54 10.98
CA ARG A 15 -28.88 -0.91 9.71
C ARG A 15 -29.33 0.31 8.90
N TYR A 16 -29.75 1.38 9.57
CA TYR A 16 -30.20 2.62 8.89
C TYR A 16 -29.07 3.44 8.25
N HIS A 17 -27.80 3.21 8.63
CA HIS A 17 -26.63 3.81 7.96
C HIS A 17 -26.01 2.91 6.88
N ALA A 18 -26.41 1.64 6.78
CA ALA A 18 -25.92 0.73 5.76
C ALA A 18 -26.69 0.86 4.42
N ASP A 19 -27.87 1.48 4.41
CA ASP A 19 -28.77 1.49 3.25
C ASP A 19 -28.81 2.83 2.47
N THR A 20 -28.02 3.83 2.87
CA THR A 20 -27.87 5.09 2.12
C THR A 20 -26.65 5.14 1.20
N GLY A 21 -25.84 4.09 1.17
CA GLY A 21 -24.67 3.97 0.28
C GLY A 21 -25.00 3.68 -1.19
N SER A 22 -26.24 3.30 -1.50
CA SER A 22 -26.62 2.83 -2.85
C SER A 22 -27.28 3.88 -3.74
N ARG A 23 -27.33 5.16 -3.33
CA ARG A 23 -28.06 6.21 -4.07
C ARG A 23 -27.23 7.36 -4.64
N TRP A 24 -25.90 7.34 -4.45
CA TRP A 24 -25.00 8.40 -4.96
C TRP A 24 -24.32 8.08 -6.30
N TYR A 25 -24.62 6.94 -6.92
CA TYR A 25 -24.11 6.57 -8.25
C TYR A 25 -25.23 6.51 -9.29
N SER A 26 -25.99 7.58 -9.44
CA SER A 26 -26.88 7.76 -10.60
C SER A 26 -27.18 9.23 -10.81
N ARG A 27 -26.17 9.98 -11.29
CA ARG A 27 -26.26 11.16 -12.15
C ARG A 27 -24.94 11.94 -12.12
N ALA A 28 -23.97 11.49 -12.91
CA ALA A 28 -22.97 12.35 -13.51
C ALA A 28 -22.28 11.58 -14.64
N SER A 29 -22.31 12.19 -15.84
CA SER A 29 -21.42 11.92 -16.98
C SER A 29 -21.24 10.47 -17.43
N GLY A 30 -21.91 10.14 -18.54
CA GLY A 30 -21.49 9.02 -19.37
C GLY A 30 -20.04 9.20 -19.83
N HIS A 31 -19.34 8.07 -19.89
CA HIS A 31 -17.93 7.86 -20.24
C HIS A 31 -17.00 7.70 -19.02
N THR A 32 -16.32 6.55 -19.01
CA THR A 32 -15.21 6.12 -18.15
C THR A 32 -15.49 5.63 -16.74
N HIS A 33 -16.48 4.74 -16.60
CA HIS A 33 -16.46 3.69 -15.56
C HIS A 33 -16.57 2.31 -16.22
N LYS A 34 -15.66 2.03 -17.17
CA LYS A 34 -15.30 0.64 -17.50
C LYS A 34 -14.69 0.06 -16.22
N THR A 35 -15.51 -0.69 -15.49
CA THR A 35 -15.14 -1.22 -14.20
C THR A 35 -13.89 -2.08 -14.36
N CYS A 36 -12.92 -2.00 -13.44
CA CYS A 36 -11.76 -2.91 -13.43
C CYS A 36 -12.15 -4.40 -13.49
N ARG A 37 -13.42 -4.73 -13.19
CA ARG A 37 -14.01 -6.06 -13.40
C ARG A 37 -14.02 -6.51 -14.87
N ASP A 38 -14.22 -5.61 -15.81
CA ASP A 38 -14.29 -5.95 -17.25
C ASP A 38 -12.90 -6.26 -17.83
N LEU A 39 -11.85 -5.69 -17.25
CA LEU A 39 -10.45 -5.99 -17.60
C LEU A 39 -10.00 -7.36 -17.08
N LEU A 40 -10.54 -7.80 -15.93
CA LEU A 40 -10.17 -9.08 -15.31
C LEU A 40 -11.01 -10.27 -15.80
N ARG A 41 -12.09 -10.04 -16.56
CA ARG A 41 -13.08 -11.07 -16.92
C ARG A 41 -13.30 -11.29 -18.42
N LYS A 42 -12.35 -10.95 -19.29
CA LYS A 42 -12.35 -11.54 -20.63
C LYS A 42 -11.71 -12.92 -20.58
N GLY A 43 -12.42 -13.89 -19.99
CA GLY A 43 -11.98 -15.30 -19.89
C GLY A 43 -11.70 -15.98 -21.24
N ASN A 44 -12.02 -15.32 -22.36
CA ASN A 44 -11.93 -15.91 -23.70
C ASN A 44 -10.54 -15.77 -24.34
N GLN A 45 -9.59 -15.05 -23.73
CA GLN A 45 -8.25 -14.85 -24.31
C GLN A 45 -7.13 -14.87 -23.26
N PRO A 46 -6.99 -15.98 -22.51
CA PRO A 46 -5.95 -16.09 -21.47
C PRO A 46 -4.54 -15.92 -22.04
N LEU A 47 -4.30 -16.40 -23.27
CA LEU A 47 -3.00 -16.27 -23.92
C LEU A 47 -2.67 -14.82 -24.29
N GLU A 48 -3.65 -14.05 -24.78
CA GLU A 48 -3.46 -12.63 -25.10
C GLU A 48 -3.18 -11.83 -23.83
N GLN A 49 -3.87 -12.14 -22.72
CA GLN A 49 -3.58 -11.51 -21.43
C GLN A 49 -2.16 -11.83 -20.95
N VAL A 50 -1.72 -13.08 -21.09
CA VAL A 50 -0.33 -13.47 -20.74
C VAL A 50 0.68 -12.76 -21.65
N ALA A 51 0.43 -12.73 -22.96
CA ALA A 51 1.30 -12.06 -23.93
C ALA A 51 1.42 -10.55 -23.65
N ASN A 52 0.29 -9.88 -23.39
CA ASN A 52 0.26 -8.47 -23.02
C ASN A 52 1.04 -8.22 -21.72
N ARG A 53 0.89 -9.10 -20.72
CA ARG A 53 1.62 -8.98 -19.45
C ARG A 53 3.12 -9.22 -19.60
N ILE A 54 3.54 -10.16 -20.45
CA ILE A 54 4.95 -10.36 -20.80
C ILE A 54 5.50 -9.11 -21.51
N GLN A 55 4.71 -8.53 -22.43
CA GLN A 55 5.11 -7.33 -23.14
C GLN A 55 5.22 -6.11 -22.21
N GLU A 56 4.29 -5.93 -21.28
CA GLU A 56 4.36 -4.92 -20.22
C GLU A 56 5.64 -5.07 -19.38
N LEU A 57 5.96 -6.29 -18.94
CA LEU A 57 7.20 -6.58 -18.20
C LEU A 57 8.46 -6.25 -19.01
N SER A 58 8.46 -6.56 -20.31
CA SER A 58 9.59 -6.24 -21.19
C SER A 58 9.81 -4.73 -21.36
N LYS A 59 8.72 -3.95 -21.44
CA LYS A 59 8.78 -2.48 -21.52
C LYS A 59 9.32 -1.89 -20.21
N LEU A 60 8.83 -2.36 -19.07
CA LEU A 60 9.32 -1.95 -17.75
C LEU A 60 10.82 -2.23 -17.60
N ASN A 61 11.31 -3.39 -18.05
CA ASN A 61 12.73 -3.71 -17.99
C ASN A 61 13.59 -2.78 -18.87
N ASN A 62 13.09 -2.39 -20.04
CA ASN A 62 13.79 -1.47 -20.95
C ASN A 62 13.79 -0.02 -20.44
N GLU A 63 12.74 0.41 -19.73
CA GLU A 63 12.66 1.72 -19.09
C GLU A 63 13.53 1.80 -17.83
N ASN A 64 13.61 0.70 -17.05
CA ASN A 64 14.48 0.60 -15.88
C ASN A 64 15.98 0.67 -16.24
N GLN A 65 16.39 0.35 -17.47
CA GLN A 65 17.77 0.54 -17.93
C GLN A 65 18.15 2.02 -18.19
N LYS A 66 17.18 2.94 -18.26
CA LYS A 66 17.45 4.36 -18.59
C LYS A 66 17.53 5.31 -17.40
N CYS A 67 17.21 4.88 -16.18
CA CYS A 67 17.09 5.81 -15.05
C CYS A 67 17.89 5.34 -13.81
N ASN A 68 19.20 5.60 -13.80
CA ASN A 68 20.03 5.46 -12.60
C ASN A 68 19.92 6.68 -11.65
N GLN A 69 18.99 7.60 -11.90
CA GLN A 69 18.75 8.76 -11.03
C GLN A 69 17.25 8.94 -10.83
N THR A 70 16.75 8.35 -9.75
CA THR A 70 15.41 8.56 -9.23
C THR A 70 15.21 10.05 -8.92
N TYR A 71 14.51 10.77 -9.80
CA TYR A 71 14.05 12.12 -9.50
C TYR A 71 13.03 12.05 -8.36
N LEU A 72 13.44 12.47 -7.18
CA LEU A 72 12.57 12.64 -6.02
C LEU A 72 11.75 13.91 -6.24
N ALA A 73 10.52 13.79 -6.74
CA ALA A 73 9.58 14.91 -6.68
C ALA A 73 8.98 14.95 -5.26
N VAL A 74 9.63 15.71 -4.40
CA VAL A 74 9.25 15.79 -3.01
C VAL A 74 8.10 16.77 -2.86
N LYS A 75 6.94 16.29 -2.39
CA LYS A 75 5.76 17.11 -2.15
C LYS A 75 5.65 17.44 -0.66
N TYR A 76 5.74 18.73 -0.36
CA TYR A 76 5.64 19.40 0.95
C TYR A 76 6.89 19.34 1.84
N GLU A 77 7.44 20.52 2.10
CA GLU A 77 8.63 20.77 2.91
C GLU A 77 8.24 21.45 4.22
N SER A 78 8.66 20.88 5.33
CA SER A 78 8.66 21.53 6.65
C SER A 78 10.06 21.41 7.24
N PHE A 79 10.49 22.41 8.01
CA PHE A 79 11.82 22.39 8.62
C PHE A 79 11.74 21.88 10.05
N LEU A 80 12.65 20.97 10.44
CA LEU A 80 12.90 20.68 11.85
C LEU A 80 13.68 21.83 12.48
N ALA A 81 13.62 21.92 13.81
CA ALA A 81 14.44 22.86 14.59
C ALA A 81 15.95 22.66 14.35
N THR A 82 16.37 21.49 13.87
CA THR A 82 17.74 21.14 13.47
C THR A 82 18.16 21.74 12.12
N GLY A 83 17.24 22.36 11.37
CA GLY A 83 17.48 22.86 10.01
C GLY A 83 17.32 21.79 8.92
N GLU A 84 17.01 20.55 9.29
CA GLU A 84 16.78 19.46 8.33
C GLU A 84 15.42 19.61 7.64
N LYS A 85 15.41 19.32 6.34
CA LYS A 85 14.19 19.32 5.52
C LYS A 85 13.41 18.04 5.78
N VAL A 86 12.15 18.18 6.19
CA VAL A 86 11.20 17.09 6.39
C VAL A 86 10.17 17.09 5.29
N PHE A 87 9.83 15.88 4.85
CA PHE A 87 8.91 15.63 3.78
C PHE A 87 7.83 14.66 4.19
N THR A 88 6.60 14.93 3.76
CA THR A 88 5.46 14.05 4.05
C THR A 88 5.26 12.99 2.97
N THR A 89 5.83 13.20 1.79
CA THR A 89 5.68 12.36 0.61
C THR A 89 7.01 12.20 -0.12
N VAL A 90 7.32 10.97 -0.51
CA VAL A 90 8.50 10.59 -1.29
C VAL A 90 8.03 9.87 -2.55
N GLU A 91 8.41 10.37 -3.71
CA GLU A 91 8.19 9.69 -4.98
C GLU A 91 9.34 8.72 -5.27
N MET A 92 8.99 7.47 -5.56
CA MET A 92 9.92 6.36 -5.77
C MET A 92 9.91 5.99 -7.26
N ASN A 93 11.06 6.16 -7.91
CA ASN A 93 11.31 5.77 -9.30
C ASN A 93 10.26 6.28 -10.31
N GLY A 94 9.63 7.43 -10.05
CA GLY A 94 8.57 8.00 -10.90
C GLY A 94 7.31 7.12 -11.08
N SER A 95 7.19 6.03 -10.33
CA SER A 95 6.15 5.00 -10.56
C SER A 95 5.17 4.88 -9.39
N TYR A 96 5.63 5.18 -8.17
CA TYR A 96 4.76 5.20 -7.00
C TYR A 96 5.25 6.21 -5.97
N GLN A 97 4.38 6.55 -5.02
CA GLN A 97 4.72 7.41 -3.90
C GLN A 97 4.50 6.67 -2.58
N LEU A 98 5.34 6.99 -1.60
CA LEU A 98 5.13 6.73 -0.18
C LEU A 98 4.77 8.06 0.49
N SER A 99 3.73 8.08 1.31
CA SER A 99 3.37 9.29 2.05
C SER A 99 2.75 8.96 3.39
N ARG A 100 2.66 9.96 4.28
CA ARG A 100 1.98 9.82 5.59
C ARG A 100 0.49 9.43 5.47
N ASN A 101 -0.10 9.54 4.29
CA ASN A 101 -1.49 9.17 4.07
C ASN A 101 -1.72 7.67 4.30
N ILE A 102 -2.87 7.32 4.86
CA ILE A 102 -3.24 5.93 5.23
C ILE A 102 -3.05 4.94 4.06
N LYS A 103 -3.29 5.39 2.82
CA LYS A 103 -3.18 4.56 1.61
C LYS A 103 -1.74 4.27 1.18
N ASP A 104 -0.81 5.19 1.47
CA ASP A 104 0.53 5.20 0.88
C ASP A 104 1.64 5.08 1.94
N LYS A 105 1.29 4.95 3.21
CA LYS A 105 2.27 4.93 4.30
C LYS A 105 2.96 3.61 4.52
N TRP A 106 2.50 2.53 3.89
CA TRP A 106 3.01 1.19 4.17
C TRP A 106 3.99 0.72 3.11
N PHE A 107 5.13 0.20 3.55
CA PHE A 107 6.10 -0.45 2.67
C PHE A 107 6.71 -1.68 3.34
N LEU A 108 7.23 -2.57 2.51
CA LEU A 108 7.98 -3.74 2.94
C LEU A 108 9.47 -3.42 2.85
N SER A 109 10.24 -3.71 3.90
CA SER A 109 11.69 -3.59 3.85
C SER A 109 12.33 -4.78 3.12
N VAL A 110 13.61 -4.65 2.75
CA VAL A 110 14.43 -5.77 2.25
C VAL A 110 14.57 -6.91 3.27
N HIS A 111 14.40 -6.62 4.56
CA HIS A 111 14.37 -7.60 5.65
C HIS A 111 12.96 -8.20 5.89
N ASN A 112 12.01 -7.93 4.99
CA ASN A 112 10.61 -8.34 5.08
C ASN A 112 9.87 -7.74 6.29
N ASP A 113 10.28 -6.58 6.78
CA ASP A 113 9.55 -5.84 7.82
C ASP A 113 8.46 -4.97 7.21
N ILE A 114 7.29 -4.95 7.84
CA ILE A 114 6.19 -4.06 7.44
C ILE A 114 6.39 -2.74 8.17
N VAL A 115 6.62 -1.67 7.43
CA VAL A 115 6.98 -0.37 7.97
C VAL A 115 5.89 0.65 7.69
N GLU A 116 5.48 1.37 8.73
CA GLU A 116 4.68 2.59 8.66
C GLU A 116 5.62 3.79 8.46
N MET A 117 5.55 4.45 7.30
CA MET A 117 6.18 5.73 7.06
C MET A 117 5.53 6.83 7.90
N MET A 118 6.35 7.55 8.65
CA MET A 118 5.93 8.76 9.38
C MET A 118 6.21 10.01 8.55
N TYR A 119 7.43 10.13 8.06
CA TYR A 119 7.94 11.23 7.23
C TYR A 119 9.26 10.81 6.58
N ALA A 120 9.85 11.66 5.75
CA ALA A 120 11.22 11.51 5.27
C ALA A 120 12.03 12.76 5.60
N VAL A 121 13.35 12.60 5.72
CA VAL A 121 14.30 13.67 6.01
C VAL A 121 15.37 13.72 4.92
N SER A 122 15.76 14.91 4.49
CA SER A 122 17.00 15.10 3.73
C SER A 122 18.08 15.61 4.67
N ALA A 123 19.13 14.81 4.82
CA ALA A 123 20.34 15.17 5.54
C ALA A 123 21.55 14.78 4.66
N ASN A 124 22.48 15.72 4.46
CA ASN A 124 23.68 15.53 3.63
C ASN A 124 23.35 15.01 2.21
N ASP A 125 22.36 15.64 1.56
CA ASP A 125 21.86 15.28 0.22
C ASP A 125 21.36 13.84 0.07
N LYS A 126 21.09 13.16 1.20
CA LYS A 126 20.52 11.81 1.22
C LYS A 126 19.14 11.85 1.85
N ILE A 127 18.17 11.27 1.15
CA ILE A 127 16.82 11.09 1.68
C ILE A 127 16.76 9.79 2.47
N LYS A 128 16.29 9.90 3.71
CA LYS A 128 15.94 8.78 4.58
C LYS A 128 14.48 8.82 4.93
N ILE A 129 13.81 7.68 4.86
CA ILE A 129 12.44 7.51 5.32
C ILE A 129 12.49 7.20 6.81
N VAL A 130 11.78 7.96 7.63
CA VAL A 130 11.61 7.65 9.04
C VAL A 130 10.29 6.89 9.21
N GLY A 131 10.37 5.71 9.81
CA GLY A 131 9.21 4.85 9.98
C GLY A 131 9.33 3.91 11.17
N ARG A 132 8.20 3.29 11.52
CA ARG A 132 8.09 2.29 12.60
C ARG A 132 7.66 0.97 12.00
N HIS A 133 8.37 -0.12 12.31
CA HIS A 133 7.93 -1.44 11.85
C HIS A 133 7.02 -2.12 12.86
N ILE A 134 6.14 -2.95 12.32
CA ILE A 134 5.22 -3.78 13.10
C ILE A 134 6.01 -4.93 13.71
N LYS A 135 5.89 -5.12 15.04
CA LYS A 135 6.60 -6.17 15.78
C LYS A 135 6.16 -7.57 15.37
N THR A 136 4.85 -7.78 15.33
CA THR A 136 4.25 -9.09 15.09
C THR A 136 3.56 -9.10 13.73
N LYS A 137 3.95 -10.06 12.89
CA LYS A 137 3.28 -10.35 11.62
C LYS A 137 3.23 -11.86 11.45
N PHE A 138 2.20 -12.35 10.77
CA PHE A 138 2.00 -13.76 10.49
C PHE A 138 1.45 -13.95 9.08
N ASP A 139 1.46 -15.20 8.61
CA ASP A 139 0.87 -15.56 7.32
C ASP A 139 -0.65 -15.32 7.36
N PHE A 140 -1.17 -14.56 6.39
CA PHE A 140 -2.61 -14.34 6.24
C PHE A 140 -3.35 -15.62 5.82
N PHE A 141 -2.67 -16.51 5.09
CA PHE A 141 -3.15 -17.86 4.78
C PHE A 141 -1.96 -18.82 4.68
N GLU A 142 -2.21 -20.09 5.04
CA GLU A 142 -1.20 -21.17 5.00
C GLU A 142 -1.44 -22.15 3.83
N ARG A 143 -2.62 -22.11 3.21
CA ARG A 143 -2.99 -22.99 2.09
C ARG A 143 -3.40 -22.17 0.87
N PRO A 144 -2.98 -22.58 -0.35
CA PRO A 144 -2.19 -23.79 -0.66
C PRO A 144 -0.69 -23.68 -0.30
N PHE A 145 -0.22 -22.50 0.07
CA PHE A 145 1.14 -22.24 0.59
C PHE A 145 1.08 -21.01 1.51
N ASN A 146 2.14 -20.78 2.29
CA ASN A 146 2.23 -19.64 3.19
C ASN A 146 2.26 -18.31 2.44
N SER A 147 1.37 -17.38 2.82
CA SER A 147 1.21 -16.10 2.14
C SER A 147 2.49 -15.24 2.15
N SER A 148 3.39 -15.43 3.12
CA SER A 148 4.73 -14.82 3.16
C SER A 148 5.59 -15.16 1.94
N HIS A 149 5.39 -16.32 1.29
CA HIS A 149 6.08 -16.66 0.04
C HIS A 149 5.79 -15.67 -1.10
N ILE A 150 4.63 -15.01 -1.04
CA ILE A 150 4.25 -13.93 -1.97
C ILE A 150 4.24 -12.56 -1.28
N ASN A 151 4.92 -12.44 -0.14
CA ASN A 151 5.03 -11.24 0.69
C ASN A 151 3.68 -10.66 1.17
N VAL A 152 2.66 -11.50 1.33
CA VAL A 152 1.39 -11.12 1.95
C VAL A 152 1.44 -11.49 3.43
N TYR A 153 1.11 -10.53 4.29
CA TYR A 153 1.21 -10.66 5.73
C TYR A 153 -0.05 -10.14 6.41
N ALA A 154 -0.32 -10.61 7.62
CA ALA A 154 -1.37 -10.09 8.49
C ALA A 154 -0.83 -9.74 9.88
N THR A 155 -1.57 -8.89 10.58
CA THR A 155 -1.37 -8.54 11.99
C THR A 155 -2.71 -8.29 12.67
N SER A 156 -2.73 -8.30 14.00
CA SER A 156 -3.91 -7.90 14.78
C SER A 156 -4.22 -6.41 14.62
N LEU A 157 -5.46 -5.98 14.88
CA LEU A 157 -5.85 -4.57 14.77
C LEU A 157 -5.16 -3.67 15.82
N ASP A 158 -4.75 -4.26 16.94
CA ASP A 158 -4.02 -3.67 18.06
C ASP A 158 -2.50 -3.91 17.97
N TYR A 159 -1.98 -4.01 16.74
CA TYR A 159 -0.57 -4.30 16.50
C TYR A 159 0.37 -3.35 17.22
N GLU A 160 1.45 -3.92 17.75
CA GLU A 160 2.53 -3.14 18.33
C GLU A 160 3.53 -2.70 17.26
N VAL A 161 4.07 -1.50 17.46
CA VAL A 161 5.15 -0.94 16.65
C VAL A 161 6.40 -0.76 17.48
N GLU A 162 7.56 -0.91 16.85
CA GLU A 162 8.85 -0.54 17.46
C GLU A 162 9.12 0.96 17.38
N GLU A 163 10.20 1.37 18.04
CA GLU A 163 10.71 2.73 17.95
C GLU A 163 11.01 3.11 16.49
N SER A 164 10.86 4.41 16.20
CA SER A 164 11.12 4.92 14.87
C SER A 164 12.59 4.78 14.51
N ARG A 165 12.87 4.26 13.31
CA ARG A 165 14.22 4.21 12.72
C ARG A 165 14.23 4.80 11.32
N GLY A 166 15.42 5.18 10.87
CA GLY A 166 15.66 5.68 9.52
C GLY A 166 15.96 4.54 8.54
N TYR A 167 15.35 4.60 7.37
CA TYR A 167 15.53 3.67 6.26
C TYR A 167 16.06 4.43 5.05
N ASN A 168 17.05 3.89 4.37
CA ASN A 168 17.45 4.38 3.07
C ASN A 168 16.41 3.97 2.02
N LEU A 169 16.39 4.67 0.88
CA LEU A 169 15.48 4.31 -0.22
C LEU A 169 15.73 2.89 -0.75
N GLN A 170 16.98 2.40 -0.66
CA GLN A 170 17.37 1.05 -1.04
C GLN A 170 16.85 -0.04 -0.10
N ASP A 171 16.50 0.34 1.13
CA ASP A 171 15.93 -0.59 2.12
C ASP A 171 14.44 -0.88 1.85
N VAL A 172 13.81 -0.10 0.96
CA VAL A 172 12.41 -0.27 0.55
C VAL A 172 12.33 -1.32 -0.55
N LYS A 173 11.77 -2.48 -0.24
CA LYS A 173 11.54 -3.58 -1.19
C LYS A 173 10.33 -3.31 -2.09
N CYS A 174 9.21 -2.88 -1.51
CA CYS A 174 7.99 -2.54 -2.24
C CYS A 174 7.01 -1.73 -1.40
N LYS A 175 6.01 -1.14 -2.06
CA LYS A 175 4.84 -0.55 -1.39
C LYS A 175 3.82 -1.63 -1.02
N LEU A 176 3.16 -1.45 0.12
CA LEU A 176 2.11 -2.33 0.61
C LEU A 176 0.76 -1.62 0.56
N LEU A 177 -0.25 -2.32 0.05
CA LEU A 177 -1.65 -2.01 0.28
C LEU A 177 -2.05 -2.57 1.65
N CYS A 178 -2.68 -1.74 2.48
CA CYS A 178 -3.24 -2.16 3.76
C CYS A 178 -4.77 -2.20 3.67
N MET A 179 -5.37 -3.31 4.14
CA MET A 179 -6.83 -3.45 4.27
C MET A 179 -7.20 -4.21 5.52
N VAL A 180 -8.43 -4.04 6.00
CA VAL A 180 -8.97 -4.78 7.14
C VAL A 180 -9.79 -5.97 6.63
N CYS A 181 -9.51 -7.16 7.14
CA CYS A 181 -10.23 -8.40 6.83
C CYS A 181 -10.33 -9.26 8.10
N ASN A 182 -11.51 -9.77 8.44
CA ASN A 182 -11.72 -10.66 9.60
C ASN A 182 -11.09 -10.16 10.92
N SER A 183 -11.25 -8.88 11.22
CA SER A 183 -10.66 -8.22 12.40
C SER A 183 -9.12 -8.26 12.45
N GLN A 184 -8.47 -8.36 11.30
CA GLN A 184 -7.03 -8.29 11.12
C GLN A 184 -6.67 -7.23 10.09
N MET A 185 -5.47 -6.67 10.20
CA MET A 185 -4.88 -5.85 9.15
C MET A 185 -4.05 -6.73 8.22
N VAL A 186 -4.33 -6.65 6.93
CA VAL A 186 -3.69 -7.44 5.88
C VAL A 186 -2.89 -6.50 4.98
N PHE A 187 -1.66 -6.88 4.72
CA PHE A 187 -0.71 -6.16 3.88
C PHE A 187 -0.41 -6.95 2.62
N ILE A 188 -0.68 -6.33 1.47
CA ILE A 188 -0.53 -6.96 0.16
C ILE A 188 0.45 -6.13 -0.67
N PRO A 189 1.51 -6.71 -1.24
CA PRO A 189 2.42 -6.00 -2.12
C PRO A 189 1.69 -5.40 -3.32
N VAL A 190 1.96 -4.13 -3.60
CA VAL A 190 1.59 -3.53 -4.87
C VAL A 190 2.58 -4.03 -5.91
N LEU A 191 2.17 -5.00 -6.73
CA LEU A 191 3.07 -5.76 -7.62
C LEU A 191 3.93 -4.88 -8.56
N THR A 192 3.39 -3.75 -9.03
CA THR A 192 4.11 -2.80 -9.89
C THR A 192 5.24 -2.06 -9.17
N THR A 193 5.28 -2.13 -7.84
CA THR A 193 6.29 -1.51 -6.97
C THR A 193 7.29 -2.51 -6.42
N LEU A 194 7.09 -3.80 -6.69
CA LEU A 194 8.03 -4.83 -6.28
C LEU A 194 9.31 -4.63 -7.08
N GLY A 195 10.36 -4.14 -6.42
CA GLY A 195 11.66 -4.02 -7.07
C GLY A 195 12.05 -5.40 -7.60
N VAL A 196 12.30 -5.50 -8.91
CA VAL A 196 13.15 -6.58 -9.41
C VAL A 196 14.49 -6.31 -8.74
N ILE A 197 14.79 -7.03 -7.65
CA ILE A 197 16.13 -7.06 -7.10
C ILE A 197 16.97 -7.72 -8.19
N ILE A 198 17.56 -6.89 -9.06
CA ILE A 198 18.58 -7.33 -9.99
C ILE A 198 19.77 -7.67 -9.09
N LYS A 199 19.91 -8.97 -8.80
CA LYS A 199 21.12 -9.51 -8.17
C LYS A 199 22.29 -9.40 -9.13
#